data_AF-A0AAF0IC20-F1
#
_entry.id   AF-A0AAF0IC20-F1
#
_cell.length_a   1.000
_cell.length_b   1.000
_cell.length_c   1.000
_cell.angle_alpha   90.00
_cell.angle_beta   90.00
_cell.angle_gamma   90.00
#
_symmetry.space_group_name_H-M   'P 1'
#
loop_
_entity.id
_entity.type
_entity.pdbx_description
1 polymer ?
#
loop_
_entity_poly.entity_id
_entity_poly.type
_entity_poly.pdbx_seq_one_letter_code
_entity_poly.pdbx_strand_id
1 'polypeptide(L)'
;MVSTGNRRLKMLYTALSSRFYKIPLFKKLGSYIISNKLISACAYYQEKYNIKPEEVAAGCIGLIFTITLMGGITFLTTGFLIIPPITSISAMISAALFYYKIIGEYENEARKISKYVDHITQDFIFALKSSASIFNAIKYVAKADYPVISNKFKEIIYKINLGENPSQLLEEFMEKQPSKTLRCNLLSLIKNQELDHAYENLLGVEAQRHLREEYENFTMQLENKIMITAASSVFLPLIIGLGLIFWGFGESPLFLILIPLYLVLIVLLKKKLLKPRDEVFEN
;
A
#
# COMPACT_ATOMS: atom_id res chain seq x y z
N MET A 1 16.40 10.94 10.37
CA MET A 1 16.84 9.53 10.26
C MET A 1 15.96 8.81 9.24
N VAL A 2 16.46 8.56 8.03
CA VAL A 2 15.73 7.84 6.98
C VAL A 2 15.80 6.35 7.29
N SER A 3 14.66 5.76 7.64
CA SER A 3 14.46 4.33 7.90
C SER A 3 15.29 3.44 6.95
N THR A 4 16.13 2.59 7.52
CA THR A 4 16.95 1.58 6.83
C THR A 4 16.11 0.61 5.96
N GLY A 5 14.80 0.50 6.22
CA GLY A 5 13.85 -0.21 5.35
C GLY A 5 13.70 0.42 3.95
N ASN A 6 13.75 1.75 3.86
CA ASN A 6 13.58 2.49 2.60
C ASN A 6 14.75 2.29 1.61
N ARG A 7 15.99 2.12 2.11
CA ARG A 7 17.16 1.90 1.25
C ARG A 7 17.18 0.53 0.58
N ARG A 8 16.76 -0.52 1.31
CA ARG A 8 16.67 -1.88 0.75
C ARG A 8 15.55 -2.00 -0.28
N LEU A 9 14.41 -1.36 -0.03
CA LEU A 9 13.33 -1.24 -1.02
C LEU A 9 13.82 -0.57 -2.30
N LYS A 10 14.48 0.59 -2.18
CA LYS A 10 15.03 1.33 -3.33
C LYS A 10 15.90 0.41 -4.19
N MET A 11 16.92 -0.22 -3.60
CA MET A 11 17.84 -1.08 -4.36
C MET A 11 17.16 -2.28 -5.00
N LEU A 12 16.27 -2.99 -4.30
CA LEU A 12 15.60 -4.18 -4.84
C LEU A 12 14.67 -3.82 -5.99
N TYR A 13 13.84 -2.78 -5.83
CA TYR A 13 12.93 -2.35 -6.89
C TYR A 13 13.70 -1.81 -8.08
N THR A 14 14.57 -0.81 -7.90
CA THR A 14 15.24 -0.16 -9.03
C THR A 14 16.17 -1.11 -9.77
N ALA A 15 16.80 -2.09 -9.10
CA ALA A 15 17.70 -3.03 -9.77
C ALA A 15 16.96 -4.12 -10.55
N LEU A 16 15.87 -4.68 -10.01
CA LEU A 16 15.11 -5.72 -10.70
C LEU A 16 14.20 -5.11 -11.78
N SER A 17 13.50 -4.03 -11.46
CA SER A 17 12.56 -3.38 -12.37
C SER A 17 13.26 -2.88 -13.63
N SER A 18 14.41 -2.21 -13.47
CA SER A 18 15.18 -1.67 -14.60
C SER A 18 15.82 -2.75 -15.49
N ARG A 19 16.19 -3.91 -14.93
CA ARG A 19 16.74 -5.03 -15.70
C ARG A 19 15.67 -5.70 -16.57
N PHE A 20 14.50 -5.95 -16.01
CA PHE A 20 13.41 -6.59 -16.76
C PHE A 20 12.71 -5.64 -17.72
N TYR A 21 12.66 -4.33 -17.42
CA TYR A 21 12.07 -3.32 -18.30
C TYR A 21 12.80 -3.17 -19.65
N LYS A 22 14.10 -3.48 -19.71
CA LYS A 22 14.87 -3.47 -20.97
C LYS A 22 14.40 -4.51 -21.99
N ILE A 23 13.63 -5.52 -21.56
CA ILE A 23 13.15 -6.59 -22.43
C ILE A 23 11.76 -6.21 -22.98
N PRO A 24 11.60 -6.10 -24.31
CA PRO A 24 10.37 -5.58 -24.93
C PRO A 24 9.13 -6.45 -24.65
N LEU A 25 9.31 -7.76 -24.51
CA LEU A 25 8.23 -8.71 -24.18
C LEU A 25 7.65 -8.44 -22.79
N PHE A 26 8.49 -8.23 -21.78
CA PHE A 26 8.04 -7.95 -20.41
C PHE A 26 7.39 -6.58 -20.28
N LYS A 27 7.84 -5.60 -21.05
CA LYS A 27 7.19 -4.30 -21.13
C LYS A 27 5.77 -4.41 -21.69
N LYS A 28 5.59 -5.13 -22.80
CA LYS A 28 4.28 -5.29 -23.45
C LYS A 28 3.29 -6.10 -22.61
N LEU A 29 3.77 -7.16 -21.95
CA LEU A 29 2.91 -7.94 -21.05
C LEU A 29 2.63 -7.17 -19.75
N GLY A 30 3.61 -6.40 -19.26
CA GLY A 30 3.51 -5.62 -18.03
C GLY A 30 2.45 -4.54 -18.12
N SER A 31 2.30 -3.89 -19.27
CA SER A 31 1.30 -2.84 -19.45
C SER A 31 -0.15 -3.29 -19.20
N TYR A 32 -0.46 -4.59 -19.33
CA TYR A 32 -1.80 -5.12 -19.04
C TYR A 32 -2.12 -5.23 -17.54
N ILE A 33 -1.11 -5.18 -16.65
CA ILE A 33 -1.26 -5.37 -15.19
C ILE A 33 -1.26 -4.02 -14.45
N ILE A 34 -1.10 -2.92 -15.18
CA ILE A 34 -1.07 -1.57 -14.60
C ILE A 34 -2.47 -1.21 -14.12
N SER A 35 -2.61 -0.99 -12.82
CA SER A 35 -3.84 -0.50 -12.20
C SER A 35 -3.72 1.00 -11.89
N ASN A 36 -4.85 1.70 -11.81
CA ASN A 36 -4.86 3.11 -11.41
C ASN A 36 -4.18 3.33 -10.03
N LYS A 37 -4.35 2.38 -9.09
CA LYS A 37 -3.67 2.40 -7.79
C LYS A 37 -2.15 2.34 -7.93
N LEU A 38 -1.62 1.51 -8.83
CA LEU A 38 -0.19 1.43 -9.09
C LEU A 38 0.35 2.73 -9.67
N ILE A 39 -0.40 3.36 -10.59
CA ILE A 39 -0.02 4.64 -11.21
C ILE A 39 0.08 5.72 -10.13
N SER A 40 -0.95 5.87 -9.28
CA SER A 40 -0.94 6.86 -8.20
C SER A 40 0.18 6.61 -7.19
N ALA A 41 0.42 5.35 -6.83
CA ALA A 41 1.52 5.00 -5.93
C ALA A 41 2.90 5.31 -6.54
N CYS A 42 3.11 5.00 -7.82
CA CYS A 42 4.37 5.30 -8.50
C CYS A 42 4.56 6.82 -8.66
N ALA A 43 3.51 7.58 -9.00
CA ALA A 43 3.57 9.03 -9.11
C ALA A 43 4.00 9.69 -7.78
N TYR A 44 3.47 9.21 -6.65
CA TYR A 44 3.89 9.67 -5.33
C TYR A 44 5.36 9.36 -5.03
N TYR A 45 5.81 8.17 -5.39
CA TYR A 45 7.19 7.72 -5.15
C TYR A 45 8.20 8.14 -6.23
N GLN A 46 7.76 8.76 -7.32
CA GLN A 46 8.59 9.13 -8.47
C GLN A 46 9.69 10.10 -8.06
N GLU A 47 9.37 11.12 -7.25
CA GLU A 47 10.35 12.13 -6.80
C GLU A 47 11.44 11.52 -5.90
N LYS A 48 11.10 10.46 -5.15
CA LYS A 48 12.00 9.83 -4.17
C LYS A 48 12.83 8.68 -4.74
N TYR A 49 12.25 7.93 -5.68
CA TYR A 49 12.81 6.67 -6.18
C TYR A 49 12.95 6.59 -7.70
N ASN A 50 12.40 7.55 -8.46
CA ASN A 50 12.37 7.55 -9.92
C ASN A 50 11.82 6.24 -10.51
N ILE A 51 10.77 5.70 -9.89
CA ILE A 51 10.14 4.45 -10.29
C ILE A 51 8.99 4.74 -11.24
N LYS A 52 8.97 4.06 -12.39
CA LYS A 52 7.86 4.11 -13.35
C LYS A 52 6.91 2.92 -13.17
N PRO A 53 5.59 3.08 -13.37
CA PRO A 53 4.62 1.99 -13.27
C PRO A 53 4.98 0.79 -14.18
N GLU A 54 5.47 1.07 -15.38
CA GLU A 54 5.83 0.05 -16.37
C GLU A 54 7.02 -0.80 -15.92
N GLU A 55 7.95 -0.21 -15.17
CA GLU A 55 9.11 -0.93 -14.65
C GLU A 55 8.70 -1.90 -13.54
N VAL A 56 7.79 -1.49 -12.65
CA VAL A 56 7.26 -2.37 -11.60
C VAL A 56 6.48 -3.53 -12.21
N ALA A 57 5.65 -3.26 -13.21
CA ALA A 57 4.87 -4.28 -13.89
C ALA A 57 5.75 -5.25 -14.69
N ALA A 58 6.75 -4.75 -15.43
CA ALA A 58 7.74 -5.60 -16.11
C ALA A 58 8.56 -6.44 -15.12
N GLY A 59 8.92 -5.87 -13.96
CA GLY A 59 9.59 -6.58 -12.87
C GLY A 59 8.75 -7.73 -12.31
N CYS A 60 7.43 -7.55 -12.14
CA CYS A 60 6.54 -8.63 -11.70
C CYS A 60 6.54 -9.81 -12.67
N ILE A 61 6.44 -9.54 -13.96
CA ILE A 61 6.43 -10.58 -14.99
C ILE A 61 7.80 -11.25 -15.10
N GLY A 62 8.89 -10.48 -15.00
CA GLY A 62 10.24 -11.00 -14.93
C GLY A 62 10.45 -11.96 -13.75
N LEU A 63 9.88 -11.63 -12.58
CA LEU A 63 9.91 -12.51 -11.41
C LEU A 63 9.13 -13.81 -11.64
N ILE A 64 7.93 -13.72 -12.24
CA ILE A 64 7.15 -14.92 -12.59
C ILE A 64 7.96 -15.81 -13.53
N PHE A 65 8.49 -15.23 -14.59
CA PHE A 65 9.26 -15.93 -15.61
C PHE A 65 10.50 -16.60 -15.03
N THR A 66 11.29 -15.88 -14.23
CA THR A 66 12.52 -16.42 -13.63
C THR A 66 12.26 -17.57 -12.66
N ILE A 67 11.26 -17.46 -11.78
CA ILE A 67 10.92 -18.52 -10.83
C ILE A 67 10.36 -19.75 -11.57
N THR A 68 9.54 -19.53 -12.60
CA THR A 68 8.97 -20.62 -13.40
C THR A 68 10.04 -21.34 -14.22
N LEU A 69 10.97 -20.59 -14.82
CA LEU A 69 12.09 -21.16 -15.58
C LEU A 69 13.00 -21.98 -14.67
N MET A 70 13.35 -21.45 -13.50
CA MET A 70 14.13 -22.17 -12.49
C MET A 70 13.43 -23.45 -12.05
N GLY A 71 12.11 -23.40 -11.85
CA GLY A 71 11.26 -24.56 -11.60
C GLY A 71 11.28 -25.61 -12.71
N GLY A 72 11.23 -25.18 -13.97
CA GLY A 72 11.34 -26.05 -15.14
C GLY A 72 12.69 -26.77 -15.21
N ILE A 73 13.80 -26.06 -14.94
CA ILE A 73 15.14 -26.67 -14.89
C ILE A 73 15.22 -27.71 -13.77
N THR A 74 14.69 -27.40 -12.58
CA THR A 74 14.67 -28.36 -11.46
C THR A 74 13.79 -29.58 -11.75
N PHE A 75 12.69 -29.41 -12.49
CA PHE A 75 11.86 -30.51 -12.94
C PHE A 75 12.62 -31.42 -13.92
N LEU A 76 13.29 -30.85 -14.92
CA LEU A 76 14.06 -31.62 -15.91
C LEU A 76 15.23 -32.40 -15.29
N THR A 77 15.81 -31.91 -14.20
CA THR A 77 16.96 -32.55 -13.53
C THR A 77 16.55 -33.64 -12.54
N THR A 78 15.43 -33.47 -11.84
CA THR A 78 15.00 -34.38 -10.77
C THR A 78 13.85 -35.31 -11.15
N GLY A 79 13.08 -34.97 -12.19
CA GLY A 79 11.91 -35.73 -12.65
C GLY A 79 10.68 -35.64 -11.74
N PHE A 80 10.71 -34.89 -10.64
CA PHE A 80 9.58 -34.82 -9.71
C PHE A 80 8.43 -33.96 -10.26
N LEU A 81 7.31 -34.61 -10.63
CA LEU A 81 6.10 -33.97 -11.15
C LEU A 81 5.46 -32.93 -10.20
N ILE A 82 5.83 -32.93 -8.93
CA ILE A 82 5.31 -31.99 -7.91
C ILE A 82 6.02 -30.61 -8.01
N ILE A 83 7.18 -30.52 -8.67
CA ILE A 83 7.95 -29.27 -8.74
C ILE A 83 7.23 -28.15 -9.53
N PRO A 84 6.73 -28.38 -10.76
CA PRO A 84 6.04 -27.34 -11.53
C PRO A 84 4.86 -26.65 -10.82
N PRO A 85 3.93 -27.36 -10.15
CA PRO A 85 2.85 -26.68 -9.43
C PRO A 85 3.37 -25.88 -8.23
N ILE A 86 4.37 -26.36 -7.49
CA ILE A 86 4.95 -25.63 -6.35
C ILE A 86 5.62 -24.33 -6.81
N THR A 87 6.41 -24.38 -7.87
CA THR A 87 7.13 -23.20 -8.38
C THR A 87 6.20 -22.19 -9.01
N SER A 88 5.13 -22.63 -9.68
CA SER A 88 4.07 -21.74 -10.18
C SER A 88 3.36 -20.98 -9.06
N ILE A 89 2.96 -21.69 -7.98
CA ILE A 89 2.35 -21.06 -6.80
C ILE A 89 3.32 -20.08 -6.14
N SER A 90 4.58 -20.48 -5.98
CA SER A 90 5.63 -19.60 -5.41
C SER A 90 5.88 -18.35 -6.25
N ALA A 91 5.88 -18.50 -7.58
CA ALA A 91 6.01 -17.39 -8.53
C ALA A 91 4.85 -16.39 -8.38
N MET A 92 3.62 -16.88 -8.32
CA MET A 92 2.43 -16.05 -8.12
C MET A 92 2.48 -15.29 -6.79
N ILE A 93 2.82 -15.98 -5.69
CA ILE A 93 2.91 -15.36 -4.36
C ILE A 93 4.00 -14.28 -4.36
N SER A 94 5.17 -14.58 -4.92
CA SER A 94 6.30 -13.63 -4.96
C SER A 94 5.97 -12.39 -5.78
N ALA A 95 5.34 -12.56 -6.94
CA ALA A 95 4.91 -11.47 -7.79
C ALA A 95 3.82 -10.61 -7.12
N ALA A 96 2.85 -11.24 -6.46
CA ALA A 96 1.82 -10.54 -5.70
C ALA A 96 2.42 -9.72 -4.55
N LEU A 97 3.35 -10.31 -3.77
CA LEU A 97 4.04 -9.59 -2.71
C LEU A 97 4.83 -8.39 -3.24
N PHE A 98 5.51 -8.55 -4.38
CA PHE A 98 6.25 -7.46 -5.01
C PHE A 98 5.33 -6.35 -5.52
N TYR A 99 4.21 -6.68 -6.15
CA TYR A 99 3.24 -5.72 -6.67
C TYR A 99 2.52 -4.95 -5.54
N TYR A 100 1.96 -5.68 -4.58
CA TYR A 100 1.15 -5.09 -3.51
C TYR A 100 1.95 -4.37 -2.44
N LYS A 101 3.27 -4.57 -2.36
CA LYS A 101 4.08 -3.88 -1.36
C LYS A 101 4.15 -2.36 -1.59
N ILE A 102 4.34 -1.90 -2.84
CA ILE A 102 4.34 -0.46 -3.17
C ILE A 102 2.96 0.15 -2.86
N ILE A 103 1.90 -0.54 -3.29
CA ILE A 103 0.52 -0.11 -3.05
C ILE A 103 0.23 -0.07 -1.54
N GLY A 104 0.65 -1.09 -0.80
CA GLY A 104 0.46 -1.18 0.64
C GLY A 104 1.20 -0.09 1.42
N GLU A 105 2.41 0.28 1.00
CA GLU A 105 3.14 1.42 1.58
C GLU A 105 2.45 2.74 1.27
N TYR A 106 2.00 2.95 0.03
CA TYR A 106 1.21 4.12 -0.37
C TYR A 106 -0.08 4.25 0.45
N GLU A 107 -0.86 3.16 0.59
CA GLU A 107 -2.07 3.14 1.42
C GLU A 107 -1.77 3.27 2.93
N ASN A 108 -0.55 2.97 3.37
CA ASN A 108 -0.15 3.18 4.76
C ASN A 108 0.16 4.66 5.02
N GLU A 109 0.88 5.31 4.12
CA GLU A 109 1.14 6.75 4.20
C GLU A 109 -0.16 7.57 4.04
N ALA A 110 -1.03 7.19 3.10
CA ALA A 110 -2.37 7.78 2.93
C ALA A 110 -3.13 7.84 4.26
N ARG A 111 -3.15 6.73 5.00
CA ARG A 111 -3.81 6.64 6.31
C ARG A 111 -3.15 7.48 7.38
N LYS A 112 -1.82 7.48 7.44
CA LYS A 112 -1.09 8.34 8.39
C LYS A 112 -1.46 9.80 8.19
N ILE A 113 -1.59 10.21 6.93
CA ILE A 113 -2.00 11.56 6.57
C ILE A 113 -3.48 11.78 6.92
N SER A 114 -4.38 10.88 6.51
CA SER A 114 -5.83 10.97 6.77
C SER A 114 -6.16 11.22 8.25
N LYS A 115 -5.40 10.65 9.18
CA LYS A 115 -5.57 10.89 10.64
C LYS A 115 -5.44 12.36 11.06
N TYR A 116 -4.61 13.14 10.36
CA TYR A 116 -4.32 14.53 10.71
C TYR A 116 -4.96 15.52 9.75
N VAL A 117 -5.80 15.07 8.79
CA VAL A 117 -6.32 15.93 7.72
C VAL A 117 -7.11 17.10 8.26
N ASP A 118 -7.95 16.88 9.27
CA ASP A 118 -8.79 17.94 9.83
C ASP A 118 -7.92 19.03 10.47
N HIS A 119 -6.94 18.64 11.29
CA HIS A 119 -6.00 19.55 11.93
C HIS A 119 -5.13 20.30 10.90
N ILE A 120 -4.58 19.58 9.91
CA ILE A 120 -3.78 20.20 8.85
C ILE A 120 -4.62 21.22 8.08
N THR A 121 -5.86 20.87 7.75
CA THR A 121 -6.76 21.74 6.99
C THR A 121 -7.13 22.98 7.80
N GLN A 122 -7.47 22.83 9.09
CA GLN A 122 -7.80 23.94 9.99
C GLN A 122 -6.62 24.90 10.17
N ASP A 123 -5.43 24.37 10.44
CA ASP A 123 -4.20 25.16 10.57
C ASP A 123 -3.87 25.91 9.28
N PHE A 124 -4.08 25.26 8.14
CA PHE A 124 -3.87 25.88 6.83
C PHE A 124 -4.86 27.02 6.59
N ILE A 125 -6.15 26.81 6.89
CA ILE A 125 -7.19 27.85 6.79
C ILE A 125 -6.88 29.02 7.72
N PHE A 126 -6.54 28.74 8.99
CA PHE A 126 -6.22 29.76 9.98
C PHE A 126 -5.06 30.65 9.53
N ALA A 127 -3.98 30.03 9.04
CA ALA A 127 -2.81 30.76 8.55
C ALA A 127 -3.11 31.53 7.25
N LEU A 128 -3.95 30.98 6.37
CA LEU A 128 -4.38 31.64 5.14
C LEU A 128 -5.24 32.89 5.46
N LYS A 129 -6.21 32.78 6.36
CA LYS A 129 -7.05 33.92 6.81
C LYS A 129 -6.22 35.00 7.51
N SER A 130 -5.25 34.60 8.32
CA SER A 130 -4.44 35.54 9.12
C SER A 130 -3.43 36.32 8.28
N SER A 131 -2.96 35.76 7.17
CA SER A 131 -1.84 36.33 6.41
C SER A 131 -2.13 36.61 4.93
N ALA A 132 -3.30 36.19 4.42
CA ALA A 132 -3.70 36.24 3.02
C ALA A 132 -2.66 35.67 2.04
N SER A 133 -1.75 34.80 2.52
CA SER A 133 -0.63 34.28 1.74
C SER A 133 -0.52 32.77 1.87
N ILE A 134 -0.62 32.08 0.73
CA ILE A 134 -0.44 30.62 0.64
C ILE A 134 0.93 30.21 1.15
N PHE A 135 1.98 31.00 0.90
CA PHE A 135 3.32 30.73 1.40
C PHE A 135 3.38 30.68 2.93
N ASN A 136 2.73 31.63 3.60
CA ASN A 136 2.69 31.67 5.06
C ASN A 136 1.87 30.50 5.63
N ALA A 137 0.78 30.09 4.95
CA ALA A 137 0.02 28.90 5.31
C ALA A 137 0.87 27.63 5.20
N ILE A 138 1.62 27.47 4.10
CA ILE A 138 2.57 26.35 3.93
C ILE A 138 3.62 26.37 5.04
N LYS A 139 4.18 27.56 5.35
CA LYS A 139 5.18 27.72 6.41
C LYS A 139 4.66 27.38 7.80
N TYR A 140 3.39 27.67 8.07
CA TYR A 140 2.74 27.33 9.33
C TYR A 140 2.59 25.81 9.50
N VAL A 141 2.01 25.13 8.50
CA VAL A 141 1.86 23.66 8.50
C VAL A 141 3.22 22.94 8.51
N ALA A 142 4.24 23.51 7.87
CA ALA A 142 5.61 22.98 7.94
C ALA A 142 6.21 22.97 9.35
N LYS A 143 5.74 23.86 10.25
CA LYS A 143 6.21 23.98 11.63
C LYS A 143 5.38 23.20 12.65
N ALA A 144 4.16 22.79 12.29
CA ALA A 144 3.22 22.10 13.18
C ALA A 144 3.58 20.61 13.45
N ASP A 145 4.71 20.11 12.91
CA ASP A 145 5.25 18.76 13.12
C ASP A 145 4.30 17.59 12.84
N TYR A 146 3.44 17.73 11.83
CA TYR A 146 2.61 16.65 11.29
C TYR A 146 3.46 15.55 10.64
N PRO A 147 3.19 14.26 10.96
CA PRO A 147 3.87 13.13 10.34
C PRO A 147 3.75 13.16 8.81
N VAL A 148 4.88 12.99 8.10
CA VAL A 148 5.00 13.04 6.63
C VAL A 148 4.78 14.43 6.02
N ILE A 149 3.67 15.10 6.33
CA ILE A 149 3.25 16.36 5.70
C ILE A 149 4.18 17.52 6.01
N SER A 150 4.59 17.72 7.26
CA SER A 150 5.44 18.86 7.60
C SER A 150 6.81 18.78 6.90
N ASN A 151 7.37 17.59 6.71
CA ASN A 151 8.60 17.41 5.94
C ASN A 151 8.39 17.72 4.44
N LYS A 152 7.25 17.29 3.88
CA LYS A 152 6.90 17.61 2.49
C LYS A 152 6.69 19.10 2.27
N PHE A 153 6.08 19.79 3.22
CA PHE A 153 5.90 21.24 3.16
C PHE A 153 7.24 21.99 3.32
N LYS A 154 8.19 21.46 4.11
CA LYS A 154 9.57 21.98 4.15
C LYS A 154 10.27 21.87 2.79
N GLU A 155 10.08 20.76 2.06
CA GLU A 155 10.58 20.59 0.68
C GLU A 155 9.96 21.63 -0.28
N ILE A 156 8.65 21.88 -0.16
CA ILE A 156 7.96 22.91 -0.95
C ILE A 156 8.52 24.31 -0.64
N ILE A 157 8.71 24.66 0.63
CA ILE A 157 9.31 25.95 1.03
C ILE A 157 10.69 26.14 0.43
N TYR A 158 11.50 25.09 0.37
CA TYR A 158 12.81 25.15 -0.27
C TYR A 158 12.70 25.52 -1.75
N LYS A 159 11.78 24.90 -2.50
CA LYS A 159 11.52 25.24 -3.92
C LYS A 159 10.98 26.65 -4.09
N ILE A 160 10.09 27.10 -3.20
CA ILE A 160 9.59 28.49 -3.20
C ILE A 160 10.76 29.48 -3.01
N ASN A 161 11.69 29.18 -2.10
CA ASN A 161 12.87 30.02 -1.90
C ASN A 161 13.82 30.04 -3.11
N LEU A 162 13.73 29.05 -4.01
CA LEU A 162 14.43 29.03 -5.31
C LEU A 162 13.72 29.85 -6.39
N GLY A 163 12.57 30.46 -6.08
CA GLY A 163 11.81 31.32 -6.99
C GLY A 163 10.61 30.66 -7.67
N GLU A 164 10.27 29.42 -7.30
CA GLU A 164 9.08 28.74 -7.84
C GLU A 164 7.78 29.27 -7.21
N ASN A 165 6.68 29.25 -7.97
CA ASN A 165 5.40 29.79 -7.52
C ASN A 165 4.75 28.89 -6.45
N PRO A 166 4.37 29.43 -5.27
CA PRO A 166 3.76 28.65 -4.18
C PRO A 166 2.47 27.91 -4.56
N SER A 167 1.61 28.53 -5.37
CA SER A 167 0.32 27.96 -5.77
C SER A 167 0.54 26.77 -6.71
N GLN A 168 1.42 26.92 -7.70
CA GLN A 168 1.76 25.83 -8.64
C GLN A 168 2.38 24.64 -7.92
N LEU A 169 3.31 24.90 -7.00
CA LEU A 169 3.93 23.85 -6.20
C LEU A 169 2.95 23.11 -5.30
N LEU A 170 1.99 23.84 -4.73
CA LEU A 170 0.95 23.24 -3.89
C LEU A 170 -0.03 22.40 -4.73
N GLU A 171 -0.39 22.86 -5.94
CA GLU A 171 -1.18 22.07 -6.89
C GLU A 171 -0.47 20.78 -7.31
N GLU A 172 0.80 20.85 -7.69
CA GLU A 172 1.62 19.67 -8.03
C GLU A 172 1.74 18.68 -6.85
N PHE A 173 1.89 19.21 -5.64
CA PHE A 173 1.87 18.41 -4.43
C PHE A 173 0.51 17.74 -4.23
N MET A 174 -0.58 18.46 -4.47
CA MET A 174 -1.93 17.93 -4.32
C MET A 174 -2.25 16.83 -5.32
N GLU A 175 -1.81 16.93 -6.58
CA GLU A 175 -2.02 15.88 -7.59
C GLU A 175 -1.44 14.53 -7.16
N LYS A 176 -0.28 14.57 -6.50
CA LYS A 176 0.45 13.38 -6.03
C LYS A 176 0.02 12.91 -4.64
N GLN A 177 -0.81 13.69 -3.93
CA GLN A 177 -1.16 13.44 -2.54
C GLN A 177 -1.91 12.08 -2.37
N PRO A 178 -1.40 11.14 -1.56
CA PRO A 178 -2.08 9.87 -1.27
C PRO A 178 -3.44 10.00 -0.59
N SER A 179 -3.62 10.98 0.30
CA SER A 179 -4.92 11.20 0.94
C SER A 179 -5.84 12.00 0.03
N LYS A 180 -6.91 11.34 -0.45
CA LYS A 180 -7.94 11.98 -1.29
C LYS A 180 -8.63 13.13 -0.55
N THR A 181 -8.90 12.97 0.74
CA THR A 181 -9.55 13.99 1.58
C THR A 181 -8.71 15.24 1.68
N LEU A 182 -7.42 15.10 2.01
CA LEU A 182 -6.51 16.25 2.07
C LEU A 182 -6.40 16.95 0.72
N ARG A 183 -6.34 16.17 -0.36
CA ARG A 183 -6.32 16.68 -1.74
C ARG A 183 -7.54 17.51 -2.07
N CYS A 184 -8.73 16.98 -1.82
CA CYS A 184 -9.98 17.70 -2.07
C CYS A 184 -10.04 18.97 -1.23
N ASN A 185 -9.75 18.89 0.07
CA ASN A 185 -9.82 20.04 0.97
C ASN A 185 -8.87 21.17 0.53
N LEU A 186 -7.57 20.87 0.36
CA LEU A 186 -6.60 21.91 0.01
C LEU A 186 -6.82 22.48 -1.40
N LEU A 187 -7.21 21.66 -2.39
CA LEU A 187 -7.55 22.17 -3.73
C LEU A 187 -8.77 23.11 -3.71
N SER A 188 -9.79 22.77 -2.92
CA SER A 188 -10.97 23.62 -2.74
C SER A 188 -10.61 24.97 -2.11
N LEU A 189 -9.70 24.98 -1.13
CA LEU A 189 -9.23 26.21 -0.48
C LEU A 189 -8.40 27.11 -1.42
N ILE A 190 -7.59 26.53 -2.31
CA ILE A 190 -6.80 27.30 -3.29
C ILE A 190 -7.73 27.96 -4.33
N LYS A 191 -8.75 27.21 -4.79
CA LYS A 191 -9.70 27.68 -5.80
C LYS A 191 -10.69 28.72 -5.26
N ASN A 192 -11.07 28.61 -4.00
CA ASN A 192 -12.04 29.49 -3.35
C ASN A 192 -11.34 30.24 -2.20
N GLN A 193 -10.65 31.34 -2.52
CA GLN A 193 -9.94 32.16 -1.53
C GLN A 193 -10.90 32.99 -0.64
N GLU A 194 -12.13 33.22 -1.10
CA GLU A 194 -13.21 33.85 -0.32
C GLU A 194 -13.91 32.77 0.53
N LEU A 195 -13.28 32.42 1.66
CA LEU A 195 -13.77 31.40 2.58
C LEU A 195 -14.82 31.97 3.53
N ASP A 196 -16.09 31.81 3.17
CA ASP A 196 -17.21 32.10 4.07
C ASP A 196 -17.33 31.02 5.16
N HIS A 197 -17.83 31.37 6.36
CA HIS A 197 -17.93 30.43 7.50
C HIS A 197 -18.81 29.21 7.19
N ALA A 198 -19.77 29.35 6.27
CA ALA A 198 -20.58 28.23 5.78
C ALA A 198 -19.73 27.19 5.02
N TYR A 199 -18.71 27.61 4.30
CA TYR A 199 -17.84 26.73 3.50
C TYR A 199 -16.88 25.93 4.39
N GLU A 200 -16.40 26.51 5.49
CA GLU A 200 -15.58 25.80 6.49
C GLU A 200 -16.34 24.64 7.14
N ASN A 201 -17.61 24.87 7.50
CA ASN A 201 -18.46 23.83 8.07
C ASN A 201 -18.76 22.71 7.06
N LEU A 202 -18.96 23.06 5.78
CA LEU A 202 -19.17 22.07 4.72
C LEU A 202 -17.93 21.19 4.48
N LEU A 203 -16.73 21.79 4.49
CA LEU A 203 -15.47 21.04 4.38
C LEU A 203 -15.26 20.08 5.56
N GLY A 204 -15.60 20.51 6.77
CA GLY A 204 -15.55 19.64 7.96
C GLY A 204 -16.51 18.44 7.84
N VAL A 205 -17.75 18.67 7.38
CA VAL A 205 -18.75 17.62 7.20
C VAL A 205 -18.34 16.62 6.10
N GLU A 206 -17.81 17.10 4.98
CA GLU A 206 -17.33 16.23 3.90
C GLU A 206 -16.11 15.40 4.31
N ALA A 207 -15.16 15.99 5.04
CA ALA A 207 -14.01 15.29 5.58
C ALA A 207 -14.44 14.19 6.57
N GLN A 208 -15.35 14.52 7.49
CA GLN A 208 -15.94 13.55 8.42
C GLN A 208 -16.67 12.42 7.71
N ARG A 209 -17.43 12.74 6.65
CA ARG A 209 -18.13 11.73 5.86
C ARG A 209 -17.14 10.77 5.18
N HIS A 210 -16.07 11.29 4.59
CA HIS A 210 -15.04 10.46 3.97
C HIS A 210 -14.27 9.61 4.99
N LEU A 211 -13.97 10.15 6.17
CA LEU A 211 -13.39 9.35 7.25
C LEU A 211 -14.36 8.23 7.66
N ARG A 212 -15.65 8.52 7.81
CA ARG A 212 -16.69 7.53 8.14
C ARG A 212 -16.78 6.44 7.08
N GLU A 213 -16.78 6.79 5.79
CA GLU A 213 -16.73 5.84 4.68
C GLU A 213 -15.46 4.96 4.74
N GLU A 214 -14.30 5.54 5.08
CA GLU A 214 -13.04 4.78 5.24
C GLU A 214 -13.10 3.82 6.44
N TYR A 215 -13.69 4.24 7.55
CA TYR A 215 -13.93 3.41 8.73
C TYR A 215 -14.92 2.27 8.49
N GLU A 216 -16.04 2.54 7.80
CA GLU A 216 -17.02 1.52 7.43
C GLU A 216 -16.40 0.46 6.51
N ASN A 217 -15.66 0.89 5.48
CA ASN A 217 -14.93 -0.01 4.59
C ASN A 217 -13.89 -0.84 5.35
N PHE A 218 -13.18 -0.24 6.30
CA PHE A 218 -12.22 -0.94 7.15
C PHE A 218 -12.91 -1.99 8.03
N THR A 219 -14.04 -1.63 8.63
CA THR A 219 -14.83 -2.53 9.48
C THR A 219 -15.34 -3.71 8.67
N MET A 220 -15.88 -3.48 7.48
CA MET A 220 -16.30 -4.55 6.56
C MET A 220 -15.13 -5.47 6.19
N GLN A 221 -13.95 -4.92 5.90
CA GLN A 221 -12.77 -5.74 5.61
C GLN A 221 -12.32 -6.58 6.82
N LEU A 222 -12.41 -6.01 8.03
CA LEU A 222 -12.08 -6.70 9.26
C LEU A 222 -13.07 -7.85 9.53
N GLU A 223 -14.36 -7.56 9.38
CA GLU A 223 -15.44 -8.53 9.49
C GLU A 223 -15.25 -9.69 8.52
N ASN A 224 -14.96 -9.41 7.25
CA ASN A 224 -14.68 -10.43 6.24
C ASN A 224 -13.44 -11.28 6.62
N LYS A 225 -12.38 -10.65 7.11
CA LYS A 225 -11.17 -11.38 7.54
C LYS A 225 -11.43 -12.28 8.74
N ILE A 226 -12.21 -11.81 9.72
CA ILE A 226 -12.63 -12.60 10.88
C ILE A 226 -13.48 -13.77 10.42
N MET A 227 -14.46 -13.54 9.54
CA MET A 227 -15.33 -14.57 8.98
C MET A 227 -14.53 -15.65 8.24
N ILE A 228 -13.61 -15.26 7.34
CA ILE A 228 -12.74 -16.21 6.62
C ILE A 228 -11.85 -16.99 7.60
N THR A 229 -11.29 -16.32 8.61
CA THR A 229 -10.43 -16.99 9.61
C THR A 229 -11.23 -17.96 10.47
N ALA A 230 -12.45 -17.59 10.88
CA ALA A 230 -13.35 -18.46 11.62
C ALA A 230 -13.78 -19.67 10.78
N ALA A 231 -14.24 -19.43 9.55
CA ALA A 231 -14.66 -20.49 8.63
C ALA A 231 -13.51 -21.47 8.32
N SER A 232 -12.32 -20.97 8.00
CA SER A 232 -11.14 -21.82 7.74
C SER A 232 -10.65 -22.56 8.99
N SER A 233 -10.83 -22.00 10.18
CA SER A 233 -10.46 -22.68 11.44
C SER A 233 -11.43 -23.79 11.85
N VAL A 234 -12.69 -23.75 11.39
CA VAL A 234 -13.72 -24.73 11.78
C VAL A 234 -14.00 -25.74 10.68
N PHE A 235 -14.23 -25.29 9.44
CA PHE A 235 -14.64 -26.17 8.35
C PHE A 235 -13.48 -26.94 7.72
N LEU A 236 -12.34 -26.30 7.54
CA LEU A 236 -11.15 -26.90 6.91
C LEU A 236 -10.63 -28.15 7.67
N PRO A 237 -10.52 -28.17 9.02
CA PRO A 237 -10.12 -29.37 9.74
C PRO A 237 -11.20 -30.44 9.73
N LEU A 238 -12.48 -30.06 9.77
CA LEU A 238 -13.58 -31.01 9.65
C LEU A 238 -13.57 -31.72 8.30
N ILE A 239 -13.42 -30.98 7.19
CA ILE A 239 -13.39 -31.54 5.84
C ILE A 239 -12.14 -32.41 5.63
N ILE A 240 -10.95 -31.94 6.03
CA ILE A 240 -9.72 -32.73 5.92
C ILE A 240 -9.81 -33.98 6.81
N GLY A 241 -10.26 -33.84 8.05
CA GLY A 241 -10.40 -34.94 9.00
C GLY A 241 -11.36 -36.01 8.47
N LEU A 242 -12.56 -35.62 8.04
CA LEU A 242 -13.52 -36.54 7.42
C LEU A 242 -12.97 -37.16 6.14
N GLY A 243 -12.36 -36.37 5.26
CA GLY A 243 -11.78 -36.87 4.01
C GLY A 243 -10.70 -37.92 4.24
N LEU A 244 -9.81 -37.70 5.22
CA LEU A 244 -8.77 -38.67 5.59
C LEU A 244 -9.35 -39.95 6.22
N ILE A 245 -10.41 -39.83 7.02
CA ILE A 245 -11.13 -40.98 7.57
C ILE A 245 -11.77 -41.80 6.44
N PHE A 246 -12.46 -41.14 5.50
CA PHE A 246 -13.07 -41.80 4.33
C PHE A 246 -12.03 -42.50 3.44
N TRP A 247 -10.82 -41.97 3.35
CA TRP A 247 -9.74 -42.54 2.56
C TRP A 247 -8.99 -43.69 3.26
N GLY A 248 -9.41 -44.07 4.47
CA GLY A 248 -8.84 -45.20 5.23
C GLY A 248 -7.56 -44.85 6.02
N PHE A 249 -7.19 -43.57 6.11
CA PHE A 249 -6.02 -43.12 6.90
C PHE A 249 -6.34 -42.88 8.39
N GLY A 250 -7.57 -43.12 8.83
CA GLY A 250 -8.02 -42.88 10.21
C GLY A 250 -7.26 -43.67 11.28
N GLU A 251 -6.73 -44.85 10.93
CA GLU A 251 -5.96 -45.71 11.84
C GLU A 251 -4.44 -45.50 11.73
N SER A 252 -3.98 -44.69 10.78
CA SER A 252 -2.56 -44.47 10.57
C SER A 252 -1.95 -43.58 11.67
N PRO A 253 -0.80 -43.95 12.25
CA PRO A 253 -0.06 -43.08 13.19
C PRO A 253 0.34 -41.72 12.57
N LEU A 254 0.36 -41.61 11.24
CA LEU A 254 0.62 -40.36 10.52
C LEU A 254 -0.47 -39.30 10.77
N PHE A 255 -1.69 -39.71 11.14
CA PHE A 255 -2.78 -38.80 11.49
C PHE A 255 -2.44 -37.94 12.72
N LEU A 256 -1.71 -38.49 13.69
CA LEU A 256 -1.26 -37.76 14.89
C LEU A 256 -0.26 -36.64 14.58
N ILE A 257 0.56 -36.78 13.53
CA ILE A 257 1.50 -35.75 13.08
C ILE A 257 0.78 -34.61 12.34
N LEU A 258 -0.39 -34.90 11.77
CA LEU A 258 -1.17 -33.93 11.01
C LEU A 258 -1.83 -32.88 11.92
N ILE A 259 -2.13 -33.23 13.17
CA ILE A 259 -2.70 -32.33 14.19
C ILE A 259 -1.77 -31.14 14.51
N PRO A 260 -0.50 -31.33 14.92
CA PRO A 260 0.41 -30.22 15.18
C PRO A 260 0.73 -29.43 13.90
N LEU A 261 0.84 -30.09 12.74
CA LEU A 261 1.01 -29.41 11.44
C LEU A 261 -0.16 -28.46 11.16
N TYR A 262 -1.38 -28.93 11.40
CA TYR A 262 -2.61 -28.14 11.21
C TYR A 262 -2.69 -26.96 12.19
N LEU A 263 -2.33 -27.18 13.46
CA LEU A 263 -2.25 -26.10 14.45
C LEU A 263 -1.26 -25.01 14.02
N VAL A 264 -0.08 -25.40 13.51
CA VAL A 264 0.90 -24.46 12.96
C VAL A 264 0.30 -23.68 11.78
N LEU A 265 -0.45 -24.36 10.91
CA LEU A 265 -1.08 -23.73 9.75
C LEU A 265 -2.15 -22.72 10.16
N ILE A 266 -3.00 -23.02 11.15
CA ILE A 266 -3.96 -22.06 11.72
C ILE A 266 -3.23 -20.87 12.34
N VAL A 267 -2.18 -21.11 13.14
CA VAL A 267 -1.44 -20.04 13.81
C VAL A 267 -0.81 -19.10 12.77
N LEU A 268 -0.25 -19.64 11.69
CA LEU A 268 0.27 -18.86 10.57
C LEU A 268 -0.84 -18.07 9.85
N LEU A 269 -1.99 -18.70 9.63
CA LEU A 269 -3.15 -18.08 8.98
C LEU A 269 -3.70 -16.92 9.82
N LYS A 270 -3.87 -17.12 11.13
CA LYS A 270 -4.25 -16.09 12.11
C LYS A 270 -3.22 -14.96 12.13
N LYS A 271 -1.93 -15.27 12.24
CA LYS A 271 -0.86 -14.25 12.27
C LYS A 271 -0.83 -13.39 10.99
N LYS A 272 -1.22 -13.94 9.84
CA LYS A 272 -1.21 -13.22 8.56
C LYS A 272 -2.51 -12.44 8.30
N LEU A 273 -3.67 -13.02 8.65
CA LEU A 273 -4.99 -12.43 8.39
C LEU A 273 -5.46 -11.49 9.51
N LEU A 274 -5.25 -11.89 10.76
CA LEU A 274 -5.66 -11.17 11.96
C LEU A 274 -4.53 -10.33 12.54
N LYS A 275 -3.41 -10.11 11.84
CA LYS A 275 -2.36 -9.21 12.35
C LYS A 275 -3.04 -7.89 12.72
N PRO A 276 -3.16 -7.55 14.02
CA PRO A 276 -3.74 -6.28 14.39
C PRO A 276 -2.85 -5.23 13.77
N ARG A 277 -3.46 -4.29 13.06
CA ARG A 277 -2.74 -3.17 12.46
C ARG A 277 -2.43 -2.12 13.53
N ASP A 278 -2.24 -2.55 14.77
CA ASP A 278 -2.19 -1.73 15.97
C ASP A 278 -0.76 -1.31 16.32
N GLU A 279 0.27 -1.95 15.73
CA GLU A 279 1.65 -1.44 15.71
C GLU A 279 1.82 -0.11 14.90
N VAL A 280 0.73 0.50 14.42
CA VAL A 280 0.69 1.84 13.79
C VAL A 280 -0.05 2.86 14.68
N PHE A 281 -0.44 2.47 15.89
CA PHE A 281 -1.14 3.33 16.84
C PHE A 281 -0.36 3.58 18.15
N GLU A 282 0.77 2.90 18.35
CA GLU A 282 1.77 3.26 19.37
C GLU A 282 3.11 3.60 18.69
N ASN A 283 3.30 4.90 18.44
CA ASN A 283 4.55 5.68 18.32
C ASN A 283 4.32 6.90 17.42
#